data_AF-A0A8B8PL99-F1
#
_entry.id   AF-A0A8B8PL99-F1
#
_cell.length_a   1.000
_cell.length_b   1.000
_cell.length_c   1.000
_cell.angle_alpha   90.00
_cell.angle_beta   90.00
_cell.angle_gamma   90.00
#
_symmetry.space_group_name_H-M   'P 1'
#
loop_
_entity.id
_entity.type
_entity.pdbx_description
1 polymer ?
#
loop_
_entity_poly.entity_id
_entity_poly.type
_entity_poly.pdbx_seq_one_letter_code
_entity_poly.pdbx_strand_id
1 'polypeptide(L)'
;MQEAELAKEKMHGKLACGRPLVVRLASEKYLVDTVENSSKVRGHLDKTCISGSSSGQMSKSAKIAAIKSKLKALEEENSNVKKQKLS
;
A
#
# COMPACT_ATOMS: atom_id res chain seq x y z
N MET A 1 26.81 17.83 16.38
CA MET A 1 25.38 17.84 16.76
C MET A 1 24.47 18.10 15.56
N GLN A 2 24.82 19.04 14.67
CA GLN A 2 24.08 19.36 13.44
C GLN A 2 23.77 18.15 12.53
N GLU A 3 24.67 17.16 12.45
CA GLU A 3 24.47 15.96 11.61
C GLU A 3 23.22 15.16 12.00
N ALA A 4 22.87 15.13 13.30
CA ALA A 4 21.69 14.41 13.78
C ALA A 4 20.37 15.10 13.36
N GLU A 5 20.37 16.44 13.33
CA GLU A 5 19.23 17.24 12.86
C GLU A 5 19.01 17.05 11.36
N LEU A 6 20.10 17.12 10.58
CA LEU A 6 20.07 16.88 9.15
C LEU A 6 19.59 15.46 8.81
N ALA A 7 20.03 14.47 9.59
CA ALA A 7 19.58 13.09 9.43
C ALA A 7 18.07 12.96 9.70
N LYS A 8 17.56 13.59 10.77
CA LYS A 8 16.12 13.60 11.06
C LYS A 8 15.32 14.21 9.91
N GLU A 9 15.71 15.40 9.43
CA GLU A 9 15.03 16.08 8.31
C GLU A 9 15.02 15.21 7.03
N LYS A 10 16.17 14.62 6.70
CA LYS A 10 16.33 13.90 5.43
C LYS A 10 15.72 12.49 5.43
N MET A 11 15.72 11.81 6.58
CA MET A 11 15.41 10.38 6.66
C MET A 11 14.03 10.07 7.25
N HIS A 12 13.42 10.99 8.02
CA HIS A 12 12.09 10.76 8.54
C HIS A 12 11.07 10.59 7.41
N GLY A 13 10.26 9.53 7.47
CA GLY A 13 9.26 9.19 6.44
C GLY A 13 9.83 8.54 5.17
N LYS A 14 11.15 8.43 4.99
CA LYS A 14 11.75 7.69 3.87
C LYS A 14 11.44 6.20 3.97
N LEU A 15 11.38 5.50 2.84
CA LEU A 15 11.08 4.08 2.81
C LEU A 15 12.37 3.23 2.95
N ALA A 16 12.33 2.22 3.81
CA ALA A 16 13.30 1.12 3.85
C ALA A 16 12.54 -0.20 3.81
N CYS A 17 12.88 -1.08 2.87
CA CYS A 17 12.16 -2.34 2.63
C CYS A 17 10.63 -2.15 2.50
N GLY A 18 10.20 -1.04 1.87
CA GLY A 18 8.79 -0.70 1.68
C GLY A 18 8.06 -0.13 2.90
N ARG A 19 8.75 0.14 4.02
CA ARG A 19 8.16 0.70 5.24
C ARG A 19 8.73 2.10 5.52
N PRO A 20 7.90 3.09 5.90
CA PRO A 20 8.39 4.41 6.32
C PRO A 20 9.25 4.33 7.58
N LEU A 21 10.37 5.06 7.58
CA LEU A 21 11.26 5.22 8.71
C LEU A 21 10.76 6.30 9.67
N VAL A 22 10.97 6.09 10.96
CA VAL A 22 10.73 7.09 12.01
C VAL A 22 12.07 7.45 12.65
N VAL A 23 12.50 8.69 12.47
CA VAL A 23 13.73 9.24 13.08
C VAL A 23 13.35 10.33 14.07
N ARG A 24 13.88 10.25 15.29
CA ARG A 24 13.66 11.20 16.39
C ARG A 24 14.94 11.43 17.17
N LEU A 25 15.12 12.64 17.68
CA LEU A 25 16.23 12.96 18.58
C LEU A 25 15.96 12.35 19.97
N ALA A 26 17.01 11.97 20.69
CA ALA A 26 16.86 11.44 22.04
C ALA A 26 16.29 12.48 23.03
N SER A 27 16.57 13.76 22.81
CA SER A 27 16.02 14.88 23.58
C SER A 27 14.50 15.05 23.42
N GLU A 28 13.91 14.58 22.32
CA GLU A 28 12.44 14.66 22.09
C GLU A 28 11.64 13.72 23.00
N LYS A 29 12.29 12.70 23.58
CA LYS A 29 11.63 11.72 24.45
C LYS A 29 11.00 12.37 25.69
N TYR A 30 11.63 13.39 26.25
CA TYR A 30 11.19 14.01 27.50
C TYR A 30 9.93 14.90 27.34
N LEU A 31 9.71 15.48 26.15
CA LEU A 31 8.52 16.31 25.91
C LEU A 31 7.29 15.46 25.57
N VAL A 32 7.49 14.36 24.83
CA VAL A 32 6.41 13.48 24.37
C VAL A 32 5.86 12.64 25.53
N ASP A 33 6.71 12.07 26.39
CA ASP A 33 6.24 11.26 27.53
C ASP A 33 5.36 12.07 28.52
N THR A 34 5.49 13.39 28.59
CA THR A 34 4.63 14.20 29.48
C THR A 34 3.24 14.43 28.89
N VAL A 35 3.08 14.43 27.57
CA VAL A 35 1.79 14.64 26.88
C VAL A 35 1.06 13.31 26.64
N GLU A 36 1.79 12.26 26.30
CA GLU A 36 1.23 10.93 25.97
C GLU A 36 0.73 10.16 27.21
N ASN A 37 1.25 10.45 28.42
CA ASN A 37 0.80 9.80 29.65
C ASN A 37 -0.62 10.22 30.10
N SER A 38 -1.21 11.27 29.50
CA SER A 38 -2.63 11.62 29.68
C SER A 38 -3.57 10.94 28.67
N SER A 39 -3.02 10.30 27.64
CA SER A 39 -3.78 9.64 26.56
C SER A 39 -3.30 8.20 26.38
N LYS A 40 -3.39 7.42 27.46
CA LYS A 40 -3.43 5.96 27.32
C LYS A 40 -4.73 5.60 26.60
N VAL A 41 -4.62 4.79 25.55
CA VAL A 41 -5.69 4.35 24.65
C VAL A 41 -5.97 5.29 23.48
N ARG A 42 -5.03 5.30 22.53
CA ARG A 42 -5.43 5.06 21.14
C ARG A 42 -4.32 4.26 20.51
N GLY A 43 -4.59 2.97 20.30
CA GLY A 43 -3.78 2.19 19.38
C GLY A 43 -3.61 3.04 18.13
N HIS A 44 -2.36 3.37 17.80
CA HIS A 44 -1.99 3.98 16.54
C HIS A 44 -2.19 2.92 15.46
N LEU A 45 -3.46 2.60 15.26
CA LEU A 45 -4.04 2.03 14.07
C LEU A 45 -4.09 3.16 13.05
N ASP A 46 -2.93 3.70 12.74
CA ASP A 46 -2.77 4.38 11.47
C ASP A 46 -2.68 3.26 10.44
N LYS A 47 -3.87 2.71 10.16
CA LYS A 47 -4.27 2.18 8.87
C LYS A 47 -4.25 3.32 7.84
N THR A 48 -3.22 4.16 7.81
CA THR A 48 -2.70 4.64 6.55
C THR A 48 -1.84 3.51 6.01
N CYS A 49 -2.53 2.41 5.65
CA CYS A 49 -2.08 1.58 4.56
C CYS A 49 -1.72 2.57 3.46
N ILE A 50 -0.43 2.71 3.19
CA ILE A 50 0.06 3.38 2.00
C ILE A 50 -0.74 2.75 0.87
N SER A 51 -1.68 3.53 0.35
CA SER A 51 -2.47 3.22 -0.82
C SER A 51 -1.55 3.31 -2.02
N GLY A 52 -0.54 2.45 -2.06
CA GLY A 52 0.36 2.21 -3.18
C GLY A 52 -0.19 1.07 -4.03
N SER A 53 -1.43 1.25 -4.49
CA SER A 53 -2.10 0.54 -5.60
C SER A 53 -3.59 0.96 -5.63
N SER A 54 -3.91 2.26 -5.81
CA SER A 54 -5.31 2.65 -6.09
C SER A 54 -5.69 2.50 -7.58
N SER A 55 -4.85 1.84 -8.39
CA SER A 55 -5.14 1.51 -9.80
C SER A 55 -6.27 0.46 -9.99
N GLY A 56 -7.15 0.24 -9.01
CA GLY A 56 -8.11 -0.86 -9.13
C GLY A 56 -9.05 -1.11 -7.96
N GLN A 57 -9.67 -0.08 -7.39
CA GLN A 57 -10.86 -0.25 -6.54
C GLN A 57 -12.08 -0.62 -7.41
N MET A 58 -11.99 -1.76 -8.10
CA MET A 58 -13.17 -2.38 -8.73
C MET A 58 -13.99 -3.08 -7.66
N SER A 59 -15.30 -2.84 -7.68
CA SER A 59 -16.26 -3.52 -6.79
C SER A 59 -16.13 -5.04 -6.94
N LYS A 60 -16.57 -5.79 -5.91
CA LYS A 60 -16.58 -7.26 -5.94
C LYS A 60 -17.26 -7.79 -7.21
N SER A 61 -18.36 -7.15 -7.63
CA SER A 61 -19.09 -7.49 -8.85
C SER A 61 -18.29 -7.20 -10.12
N ALA A 62 -17.61 -6.06 -10.21
CA ALA A 62 -16.76 -5.73 -11.36
C ALA A 62 -15.59 -6.71 -11.54
N LYS A 63 -14.98 -7.16 -10.43
CA LYS A 63 -13.93 -8.20 -10.45
C LYS A 63 -14.47 -9.52 -11.01
N ILE A 64 -15.65 -9.96 -10.55
CA ILE A 64 -16.30 -11.19 -11.01
C ILE A 64 -16.63 -11.11 -12.51
N ALA A 65 -17.18 -9.98 -12.96
CA ALA A 65 -17.55 -9.77 -14.36
C ALA A 65 -16.32 -9.82 -15.28
N ALA A 66 -15.21 -9.19 -14.89
CA ALA A 66 -13.97 -9.19 -15.67
C ALA A 66 -13.39 -10.60 -15.83
N ILE A 67 -13.41 -11.42 -14.77
CA ILE A 67 -12.96 -12.82 -14.84
C ILE A 67 -13.87 -13.63 -15.76
N LYS A 68 -15.19 -13.51 -15.59
CA LYS A 68 -16.17 -14.23 -16.43
C LYS A 68 -16.02 -13.88 -17.91
N SER A 69 -15.83 -12.60 -18.22
CA SER A 69 -15.62 -12.14 -19.60
C SER A 69 -14.34 -12.71 -20.21
N LYS A 70 -13.24 -12.73 -19.44
CA LYS A 70 -11.97 -13.33 -19.90
C LYS A 70 -12.08 -14.83 -20.14
N LEU A 71 -12.73 -15.57 -19.25
CA LEU A 71 -12.93 -17.01 -19.41
C LEU A 71 -13.74 -17.32 -20.68
N LYS A 72 -14.84 -16.60 -20.92
CA LYS A 72 -15.67 -16.76 -22.13
C LYS A 72 -14.88 -16.49 -23.41
N ALA A 73 -14.04 -15.46 -23.42
CA ALA A 73 -13.21 -15.13 -24.57
C ALA A 73 -12.20 -16.25 -24.90
N LEU A 74 -11.60 -16.88 -23.89
CA LEU A 74 -10.69 -18.02 -24.08
C LEU A 74 -11.42 -19.27 -24.57
N GLU A 75 -12.65 -19.52 -24.11
CA GLU A 75 -13.50 -20.61 -24.61
C GLU A 75 -13.88 -20.40 -26.09
N GLU A 76 -14.25 -19.18 -26.46
CA GLU A 76 -14.58 -18.82 -27.85
C GLU A 76 -13.36 -18.87 -28.76
N GLU A 77 -12.20 -18.33 -28.35
CA GLU A 77 -10.95 -18.41 -29.12
C GLU A 77 -10.58 -19.86 -29.44
N ASN A 78 -10.59 -20.75 -28.44
CA ASN A 78 -10.31 -22.18 -28.62
C ASN A 78 -11.28 -22.87 -29.58
N SER A 79 -12.53 -22.41 -29.67
CA SER A 79 -13.52 -22.93 -30.62
C SER A 79 -13.29 -22.44 -32.07
N ASN A 80 -12.68 -21.26 -32.23
CA ASN A 80 -12.43 -20.63 -33.52
C ASN A 80 -11.17 -21.15 -34.21
N VAL A 81 -10.15 -21.58 -33.45
CA VAL A 81 -8.89 -22.11 -34.04
C VAL A 81 -9.07 -23.46 -34.76
N LYS A 82 -10.18 -24.17 -34.52
CA LYS A 82 -10.47 -25.47 -35.17
C LYS A 82 -11.28 -25.34 -36.47
N LYS A 83 -11.82 -24.16 -36.82
CA LYS A 83 -12.63 -23.96 -38.04
C LYS A 83 -11.91 -23.29 -39.20
N GLN A 84 -10.64 -22.91 -39.05
CA GLN A 84 -9.86 -22.25 -40.11
C GLN A 84 -8.79 -23.16 -40.72
N LYS A 85 -9.13 -24.44 -40.94
CA LYS A 85 -8.35 -25.34 -41.80
C LYS A 85 -9.27 -26.22 -42.62
N LEU A 86 -10.14 -25.59 -43.40
CA LEU A 86 -10.76 -26.16 -44.60
C LEU A 86 -11.22 -25.03 -45.52
N SER A 87 -10.26 -24.46 -46.26
CA SER A 87 -10.47 -23.69 -47.49
C SER A 87 -9.20 -23.79 -48.30
#